data_AF-A0A0V1KPA8-F1
#
_entry.id   AF-A0A0V1KPA8-F1
#
_cell.length_a   1.000
_cell.length_b   1.000
_cell.length_c   1.000
_cell.angle_alpha   90.00
_cell.angle_beta   90.00
_cell.angle_gamma   90.00
#
_symmetry.space_group_name_H-M   'P 1'
#
loop_
_entity.id
_entity.type
_entity.pdbx_description
1 polymer ?
#
loop_
_entity_poly.entity_id
_entity_poly.type
_entity_poly.pdbx_seq_one_letter_code
_entity_poly.pdbx_strand_id
1 'polypeptide(L)'
;MLSAASCIFDPIGGVAWDEFFPEEVEWHWVIWKRELVDLSFVRFPRALVPVPLEQAKQIELHALCDVSEQAYGAVLYLRVESVSGSARVSLVVAP
;
A
#
# COMPACT_ATOMS: atom_id res chain seq x y z
N MET A 1 -21.80 9.16 21.83
CA MET A 1 -20.32 9.19 21.78
C MET A 1 -19.84 8.49 20.50
N LEU A 2 -20.11 9.07 19.33
CA LEU A 2 -19.70 8.52 18.02
C LEU A 2 -18.78 9.49 17.24
N SER A 3 -18.15 10.43 17.94
CA SER A 3 -17.47 11.58 17.32
C SER A 3 -16.01 11.33 16.94
N ALA A 4 -15.38 10.23 17.37
CA ALA A 4 -13.94 10.04 17.21
C ALA A 4 -13.54 9.11 16.05
N ALA A 5 -14.48 8.31 15.51
CA ALA A 5 -14.18 7.37 14.42
C ALA A 5 -14.20 8.02 13.02
N SER A 6 -14.88 9.17 12.87
CA SER A 6 -14.98 9.84 11.56
C SER A 6 -13.67 10.54 11.14
N CYS A 7 -12.84 10.97 12.10
CA CYS A 7 -11.64 11.74 11.79
C CYS A 7 -10.44 10.91 11.29
N ILE A 8 -10.51 9.58 11.35
CA ILE A 8 -9.43 8.70 10.87
C ILE A 8 -9.50 8.50 9.35
N PHE A 9 -10.69 8.65 8.76
CA PHE A 9 -10.94 8.43 7.34
C PHE A 9 -11.69 9.62 6.73
N ASP A 10 -11.15 10.82 6.90
CA ASP A 10 -11.68 12.02 6.25
C ASP A 10 -10.65 12.46 5.18
N PRO A 11 -10.58 11.79 4.01
CA PRO A 11 -9.51 12.03 3.05
C PRO A 11 -9.81 13.27 2.19
N ILE A 12 -11.03 13.82 2.29
CA ILE A 12 -11.57 14.83 1.37
C ILE A 12 -12.50 15.77 2.16
N GLY A 13 -11.93 16.62 3.00
CA GLY A 13 -12.58 17.86 3.44
C GLY A 13 -13.92 17.77 4.17
N GLY A 14 -14.24 16.68 4.88
CA GLY A 14 -15.47 16.57 5.68
C GLY A 14 -16.71 16.12 4.92
N VAL A 15 -16.56 15.55 3.72
CA VAL A 15 -17.68 15.01 2.94
C VAL A 15 -18.10 13.66 3.52
N ALA A 16 -19.40 13.49 3.79
CA ALA A 16 -19.91 12.22 4.29
C ALA A 16 -19.71 11.11 3.24
N TRP A 17 -19.51 9.86 3.70
CA TRP A 17 -19.27 8.69 2.83
C TRP A 17 -20.32 8.46 1.75
N ASP A 18 -21.53 9.01 1.93
CA ASP A 18 -22.68 8.86 1.02
C ASP A 18 -22.97 10.13 0.17
N GLU A 19 -22.16 11.19 0.31
CA GLU A 19 -22.32 12.41 -0.49
C GLU A 19 -21.57 12.31 -1.84
N PHE A 20 -22.07 13.02 -2.84
CA PHE A 20 -21.42 13.07 -4.15
C PHE A 20 -20.02 13.68 -4.03
N PHE A 21 -19.02 13.00 -4.60
CA PHE A 21 -17.67 13.53 -4.69
C PHE A 21 -17.67 14.83 -5.51
N PRO A 22 -16.84 15.82 -5.16
CA PRO A 22 -16.56 16.94 -6.05
C PRO A 22 -16.13 16.43 -7.43
N GLU A 23 -16.57 17.09 -8.50
CA GLU A 23 -16.33 16.67 -9.89
C GLU A 23 -14.84 16.38 -10.17
N GLU A 24 -13.93 17.16 -9.57
CA GLU A 24 -12.49 16.97 -9.67
C GLU A 24 -12.01 15.62 -9.09
N VAL A 25 -12.56 15.21 -7.95
CA VAL A 25 -12.24 13.93 -7.30
C VAL A 25 -12.74 12.77 -8.15
N GLU A 26 -13.96 12.89 -8.68
CA GLU A 26 -14.52 11.86 -9.56
C GLU A 26 -13.68 11.68 -10.82
N TRP A 27 -13.21 12.78 -11.43
CA TRP A 27 -12.29 12.74 -12.56
C TRP A 27 -10.99 12.01 -12.23
N HIS A 28 -10.33 12.36 -11.12
CA HIS A 28 -9.12 11.67 -10.68
C HIS A 28 -9.37 10.19 -10.37
N TRP A 29 -10.49 9.85 -9.76
CA TRP A 29 -10.88 8.47 -9.49
C TRP A 29 -11.06 7.65 -10.77
N VAL A 30 -11.69 8.23 -11.80
CA VAL A 30 -11.86 7.57 -13.11
C VAL A 30 -10.51 7.33 -13.79
N ILE A 31 -9.61 8.31 -13.75
CA ILE A 31 -8.25 8.16 -14.31
C ILE A 31 -7.51 7.06 -13.55
N TRP A 32 -7.45 7.13 -12.23
CA TRP A 32 -6.77 6.15 -11.39
C TRP A 32 -7.30 4.73 -11.63
N LYS A 33 -8.63 4.55 -11.72
CA LYS A 33 -9.24 3.25 -12.05
C LYS A 33 -8.81 2.72 -13.41
N ARG A 34 -8.60 3.60 -14.41
CA ARG A 34 -8.13 3.17 -15.73
C ARG A 34 -6.68 2.71 -15.67
N GLU A 35 -5.84 3.37 -14.88
CA GLU A 35 -4.43 2.99 -14.67
C GLU A 35 -4.28 1.63 -13.99
N LEU A 36 -5.30 1.15 -13.25
CA LEU A 36 -5.27 -0.19 -12.65
C LEU A 36 -5.09 -1.31 -13.69
N VAL A 37 -5.56 -1.11 -14.93
CA VAL A 37 -5.36 -2.08 -16.02
C VAL A 37 -3.88 -2.25 -16.34
N ASP A 38 -3.11 -1.18 -16.17
CA ASP A 38 -1.68 -1.15 -16.45
C ASP A 38 -0.83 -1.80 -15.36
N LEU A 39 -1.42 -2.16 -14.20
CA LEU A 39 -0.72 -2.89 -13.14
C LEU A 39 -0.11 -4.21 -13.65
N SER A 40 -0.73 -4.83 -14.65
CA SER A 40 -0.21 -6.06 -15.29
C SER A 40 1.14 -5.85 -15.99
N PHE A 41 1.49 -4.62 -16.36
CA PHE A 41 2.78 -4.28 -16.98
C PHE A 41 3.86 -3.90 -15.96
N VAL A 42 3.49 -3.69 -14.69
CA VAL A 42 4.46 -3.37 -13.62
C VAL A 42 5.39 -4.56 -13.40
N ARG A 43 6.71 -4.29 -13.40
CA ARG A 43 7.74 -5.31 -13.21
C ARG A 43 8.35 -5.20 -11.83
N PHE A 44 8.38 -6.31 -11.11
CA PHE A 44 9.02 -6.41 -9.80
C PHE A 44 10.44 -6.95 -9.92
N PRO A 45 11.42 -6.38 -9.19
CA PRO A 45 12.75 -6.96 -9.09
C PRO A 45 12.67 -8.37 -8.48
N ARG A 46 13.32 -9.35 -9.12
CA ARG A 46 13.39 -10.72 -8.56
C ARG A 46 14.31 -10.80 -7.34
N ALA A 47 15.33 -9.95 -7.27
CA ALA A 47 16.23 -9.86 -6.13
C ALA A 47 15.67 -8.84 -5.13
N LEU A 48 15.13 -9.35 -4.02
CA LEU A 48 14.54 -8.53 -2.95
C LEU A 48 15.58 -8.09 -1.90
N VAL A 49 16.72 -8.77 -1.86
CA VAL A 49 17.89 -8.39 -1.05
C VAL A 49 18.93 -7.79 -2.01
N PRO A 50 19.08 -6.46 -2.06
CA PRO A 50 19.93 -5.78 -3.05
C PRO A 50 21.41 -5.71 -2.62
N VAL A 51 21.78 -6.42 -1.56
CA VAL A 51 23.13 -6.44 -0.97
C VAL A 51 23.55 -7.89 -0.69
N PRO A 52 24.86 -8.18 -0.60
CA PRO A 52 25.34 -9.44 -0.06
C PRO A 52 24.74 -9.69 1.34
N LEU A 53 24.42 -10.94 1.66
CA LEU A 53 23.77 -11.28 2.93
C LEU A 53 24.66 -10.93 4.14
N GLU A 54 25.97 -10.96 3.97
CA GLU A 54 26.95 -10.56 4.98
C GLU A 54 26.88 -9.05 5.32
N GLN A 55 26.30 -8.26 4.41
CA GLN A 55 26.10 -6.82 4.57
C GLN A 55 24.65 -6.48 4.96
N ALA A 56 23.76 -7.47 5.03
CA ALA A 56 22.43 -7.30 5.56
C ALA A 56 22.50 -7.34 7.09
N LYS A 57 22.27 -6.18 7.72
CA LYS A 57 22.20 -6.06 9.18
C LYS A 57 20.91 -6.66 9.72
N GLN A 58 19.81 -6.43 9.02
CA GLN A 58 18.49 -6.92 9.43
C GLN A 58 17.60 -7.18 8.22
N ILE A 59 16.87 -8.29 8.25
CA ILE A 59 15.87 -8.63 7.24
C ILE A 59 14.56 -8.91 7.99
N GLU A 60 13.49 -8.24 7.57
CA GLU A 60 12.18 -8.34 8.19
C GLU A 60 11.12 -8.59 7.11
N LEU A 61 10.16 -9.45 7.41
CA LEU A 61 8.97 -9.68 6.60
C LEU A 61 7.77 -9.08 7.31
N HIS A 62 7.13 -8.10 6.69
CA HIS A 62 5.98 -7.37 7.24
C HIS A 62 4.73 -7.80 6.49
N ALA A 63 3.77 -8.38 7.21
CA ALA A 63 2.48 -8.78 6.67
C ALA A 63 1.41 -7.78 7.11
N LEU A 64 0.74 -7.18 6.13
CA LEU A 64 -0.45 -6.37 6.35
C LEU A 64 -1.63 -7.14 5.79
N CYS A 65 -2.70 -7.25 6.55
CA CYS A 65 -3.93 -7.87 6.07
C CYS A 65 -5.12 -7.02 6.45
N ASP A 66 -6.09 -7.00 5.56
CA ASP A 66 -7.39 -6.42 5.80
C ASP A 66 -8.46 -7.45 5.46
N VAL A 67 -9.47 -7.52 6.30
CA VAL A 67 -10.50 -8.55 6.23
C VAL A 67 -11.85 -7.86 6.35
N SER A 68 -12.65 -8.02 5.30
CA SER A 68 -14.06 -7.72 5.32
C SER A 68 -14.88 -9.01 5.39
N GLU A 69 -16.17 -8.90 5.67
CA GLU A 69 -17.09 -10.04 5.63
C GLU A 69 -17.12 -10.74 4.25
N GLN A 70 -16.76 -10.01 3.18
CA GLN A 70 -16.88 -10.48 1.80
C GLN A 70 -15.54 -10.81 1.13
N ALA A 71 -14.41 -10.35 1.68
CA ALA A 71 -13.10 -10.52 1.07
C ALA A 71 -11.96 -10.42 2.09
N TYR A 72 -10.89 -11.17 1.82
CA TYR A 72 -9.63 -11.14 2.56
C TYR A 72 -8.53 -10.63 1.62
N GLY A 73 -7.84 -9.56 2.01
CA GLY A 73 -6.67 -9.04 1.31
C GLY A 73 -5.44 -9.13 2.21
N ALA A 74 -4.30 -9.53 1.66
CA ALA A 74 -3.03 -9.56 2.41
C ALA A 74 -1.87 -9.13 1.54
N VAL A 75 -0.97 -8.30 2.07
CA VAL A 75 0.21 -7.82 1.35
C VAL A 75 1.44 -8.11 2.19
N LEU A 76 2.47 -8.70 1.56
CA LEU A 76 3.75 -8.97 2.19
C LEU A 76 4.81 -8.00 1.66
N TYR A 77 5.52 -7.35 2.58
CA TYR A 77 6.67 -6.50 2.29
C TYR A 77 7.94 -7.08 2.92
N LEU A 78 9.06 -7.01 2.20
CA LEU A 78 10.37 -7.33 2.73
C LEU A 78 11.13 -6.03 3.00
N ARG A 79 11.55 -5.81 4.25
CA ARG A 79 12.46 -4.73 4.64
C ARG A 79 13.86 -5.29 4.86
N VAL A 80 14.85 -4.71 4.19
CA VAL A 80 16.27 -5.05 4.33
C VAL A 80 17.01 -3.80 4.80
N GLU A 81 17.60 -3.87 5.98
CA GLU A 81 18.53 -2.87 6.50
C GLU A 81 19.96 -3.36 6.31
N SER A 82 20.79 -2.54 5.68
CA SER A 82 22.21 -2.81 5.47
C SER A 82 23.07 -2.31 6.64
N VAL A 83 24.27 -2.86 6.76
CA VAL A 83 25.27 -2.40 7.76
C VAL A 83 25.66 -0.92 7.61
N SER A 84 25.50 -0.33 6.41
CA SER A 84 25.71 1.10 6.18
C SER A 84 24.55 1.98 6.67
N GLY A 85 23.48 1.38 7.22
CA GLY A 85 22.29 2.07 7.72
C GLY A 85 21.22 2.36 6.66
N SER A 86 21.45 1.98 5.39
CA SER A 86 20.44 2.12 4.34
C SER A 86 19.38 1.03 4.47
N ALA A 87 18.10 1.41 4.41
CA ALA A 87 16.97 0.48 4.43
C ALA A 87 16.22 0.51 3.11
N ARG A 88 15.83 -0.67 2.61
CA ARG A 88 14.97 -0.84 1.42
C ARG A 88 13.77 -1.67 1.78
N VAL A 89 12.59 -1.26 1.34
CA VAL A 89 11.35 -2.05 1.40
C VAL A 89 10.98 -2.48 -0.01
N SER A 90 10.50 -3.70 -0.18
CA SER A 90 10.04 -4.22 -1.47
C SER A 90 8.77 -5.04 -1.30
N LEU A 91 7.81 -4.87 -2.21
CA LEU A 91 6.62 -5.70 -2.28
C LEU A 91 7.02 -7.12 -2.69
N VAL A 92 6.59 -8.11 -1.90
CA VAL A 92 6.84 -9.53 -2.17
C VAL A 92 5.64 -10.14 -2.89
N VAL A 93 4.44 -9.93 -2.36
CA VAL A 93 3.19 -10.42 -2.95
C VAL A 93 2.02 -9.55 -2.50
N ALA A 94 1.09 -9.36 -3.42
CA ALA A 94 -0.26 -8.87 -3.19
C ALA A 94 -1.19 -9.75 -4.08
N PRO A 95 -2.10 -10.55 -3.50
CA PRO A 95 -3.02 -11.43 -4.20
C PRO A 95 -4.23 -10.70 -4.77
#